data_AF-A0AB37TAD5-F1
#
_entry.id   AF-A0AB37TAD5-F1
#
_cell.length_a   1.000
_cell.length_b   1.000
_cell.length_c   1.000
_cell.angle_alpha   90.00
_cell.angle_beta   90.00
_cell.angle_gamma   90.00
#
_symmetry.space_group_name_H-M   'P 1'
#
loop_
_entity.id
_entity.type
_entity.pdbx_description
1 polymer ?
#
loop_
_entity_poly.entity_id
_entity_poly.type
_entity_poly.pdbx_seq_one_letter_code
_entity_poly.pdbx_strand_id
1 'polypeptide(L)' 'MAEKITQIGILVEESLKKDFQATCKAQDKNASQEIRALMREYVKKHRIKKVPDLLAGQQSEDIQQDAWDGVKPVGREEI' A
#
# COMPACT_ATOMS: atom_id res chain seq x y z
N MET A 1 -6.34 5.30 -12.53
CA MET A 1 -4.98 5.70 -12.16
C MET A 1 -4.02 4.70 -12.78
N ALA A 2 -3.09 5.14 -13.64
CA ALA A 2 -2.13 4.22 -14.27
C ALA A 2 -1.15 3.71 -13.22
N GLU A 3 -1.06 2.38 -13.08
CA GLU A 3 -0.17 1.74 -12.12
C GLU A 3 1.30 1.95 -12.55
N LYS A 4 2.16 2.40 -11.64
CA LYS A 4 3.57 2.65 -11.96
C LYS A 4 4.31 1.31 -12.07
N ILE A 5 4.80 0.99 -13.27
CA ILE A 5 5.60 -0.22 -13.52
C ILE A 5 6.99 -0.01 -12.90
N THR A 6 7.46 -0.99 -12.12
CA THR A 6 8.78 -0.98 -11.48
C THR A 6 9.54 -2.28 -11.80
N GLN A 7 10.88 -2.22 -11.77
CA GLN A 7 11.76 -3.36 -12.04
C GLN A 7 12.45 -3.84 -10.75
N ILE A 8 12.66 -5.14 -10.63
CA ILE A 8 13.41 -5.77 -9.55
C ILE A 8 14.55 -6.59 -10.17
N GLY A 9 15.79 -6.40 -9.71
CA GLY A 9 16.93 -7.24 -10.03
C GLY A 9 17.15 -8.27 -8.92
N ILE A 10 17.23 -9.55 -9.26
CA ILE A 10 17.41 -10.66 -8.32
C ILE A 10 18.61 -11.48 -8.77
N LEU A 11 19.59 -11.66 -7.87
CA LEU A 11 20.70 -12.57 -8.08
C LEU A 11 20.26 -13.99 -7.72
N VAL A 12 20.47 -14.92 -8.65
CA VAL A 12 20.14 -16.34 -8.50
C VAL A 12 21.27 -17.18 -9.05
N GLU A 13 21.39 -18.41 -8.54
CA GLU A 13 22.33 -19.39 -9.07
C GLU A 13 22.05 -19.68 -10.54
N GLU A 14 23.10 -19.95 -11.31
CA GLU A 14 22.99 -20.17 -12.75
C GLU A 14 22.19 -21.45 -13.07
N SER A 15 22.39 -22.51 -12.30
CA SER A 15 21.65 -23.78 -12.39
C SER A 15 20.16 -23.54 -12.21
N LEU A 16 19.78 -22.86 -11.12
CA LEU A 16 18.39 -22.55 -10.81
C LEU A 16 17.72 -21.72 -11.91
N LYS A 17 18.44 -20.73 -12.47
CA LYS A 17 17.93 -19.92 -13.59
C LYS A 17 17.64 -20.79 -14.82
N LYS A 18 18.55 -21.70 -15.17
CA LYS A 18 18.41 -22.60 -16.32
C LYS A 18 17.21 -23.52 -16.14
N ASP A 19 17.08 -24.15 -14.98
CA ASP A 19 15.98 -25.08 -14.68
C ASP A 19 14.62 -24.36 -14.67
N PHE A 20 14.58 -23.16 -14.07
CA PHE A 20 13.37 -22.33 -14.07
C PHE A 20 12.95 -21.93 -15.49
N GLN A 21 13.90 -21.52 -16.34
CA GLN A 21 13.62 -21.17 -17.73
C GLN A 21 13.17 -22.38 -18.55
N ALA A 22 13.78 -23.55 -18.36
CA ALA A 22 13.38 -24.78 -19.03
C ALA A 22 11.94 -25.18 -18.64
N THR A 23 11.60 -25.08 -17.37
CA THR A 23 10.26 -25.37 -16.85
C THR A 23 9.21 -24.40 -17.40
N CYS A 24 9.53 -23.09 -17.43
CA CYS A 24 8.65 -22.08 -18.01
C CYS A 24 8.38 -22.35 -19.50
N LYS A 25 9.43 -22.71 -20.26
CA LYS A 25 9.30 -23.08 -21.69
C LYS A 25 8.44 -24.32 -21.90
N ALA A 26 8.61 -25.35 -21.06
CA ALA A 26 7.79 -26.56 -21.15
C ALA A 26 6.30 -26.30 -20.90
N GLN A 27 5.97 -25.25 -20.14
CA GLN A 27 4.59 -24.84 -19.85
C GLN A 27 4.07 -23.74 -20.80
N ASP A 28 4.85 -23.33 -21.81
CA ASP A 28 4.56 -22.22 -22.72
C ASP A 28 4.29 -20.88 -22.00
N LYS A 29 5.05 -20.61 -20.94
CA LYS A 29 4.91 -19.37 -20.16
C LYS A 29 6.19 -18.57 -20.09
N ASN A 30 6.05 -17.25 -19.96
CA ASN A 30 7.19 -16.37 -19.75
C ASN A 30 7.60 -16.37 -18.26
N ALA A 31 8.90 -16.49 -17.99
CA ALA A 31 9.49 -16.38 -16.66
C ALA A 31 8.96 -15.15 -15.88
N SER A 32 8.84 -13.99 -16.52
CA SER A 32 8.32 -12.79 -15.86
C SER A 32 6.85 -12.86 -15.51
N GLN A 33 6.04 -13.65 -16.22
CA GLN A 33 4.63 -13.88 -15.89
C GLN A 33 4.51 -14.81 -14.69
N GLU A 34 5.30 -15.89 -14.66
CA GLU A 34 5.32 -16.84 -13.55
C GLU A 34 5.83 -16.22 -12.26
N ILE A 35 6.91 -15.43 -12.32
CA ILE A 35 7.40 -14.68 -11.14
C ILE A 35 6.31 -13.74 -10.60
N ARG A 36 5.61 -13.02 -11.48
CA ARG A 36 4.50 -12.15 -11.07
C ARG A 36 3.35 -12.95 -10.45
N ALA A 37 3.04 -14.13 -10.97
CA ALA A 37 2.01 -15.01 -10.41
C ALA A 37 2.42 -15.50 -9.02
N LEU A 38 3.66 -15.98 -8.88
CA LEU A 38 4.24 -16.44 -7.62
C LEU A 38 4.24 -15.33 -6.56
N MET A 39 4.64 -14.11 -6.93
CA MET A 39 4.59 -12.96 -6.03
C MET A 39 3.17 -12.65 -5.56
N ARG A 40 2.17 -12.67 -6.46
CA ARG A 40 0.77 -12.45 -6.11
C ARG A 40 0.24 -13.52 -5.17
N GLU A 41 0.56 -14.78 -5.43
CA GLU A 41 0.15 -15.91 -4.59
C GLU A 41 0.80 -15.84 -3.21
N TYR A 42 2.10 -15.53 -3.17
CA TYR A 42 2.85 -15.34 -1.93
C TYR A 42 2.21 -14.23 -1.08
N VAL A 43 1.93 -13.06 -1.67
CA VAL A 43 1.23 -11.98 -0.97
C VAL A 43 -0.15 -12.45 -0.51
N LYS A 44 -0.94 -13.11 -1.35
CA LYS A 44 -2.28 -13.60 -0.98
C LYS A 44 -2.24 -14.56 0.23
N LYS A 45 -1.24 -15.44 0.26
CA LYS A 45 -1.05 -16.45 1.32
C LYS A 45 -0.58 -15.84 2.63
N HIS A 46 0.31 -14.84 2.57
CA HIS A 46 0.98 -14.27 3.73
C HIS A 46 0.47 -12.88 4.15
N ARG A 47 -0.46 -12.31 3.40
CA ARG A 47 -1.19 -11.12 3.83
C ARG A 47 -2.03 -11.52 5.03
N ILE A 48 -1.45 -11.36 6.21
CA ILE A 48 -2.20 -11.24 7.47
C ILE A 48 -3.31 -10.26 7.12
N LYS A 49 -4.56 -10.72 7.18
CA LYS A 49 -5.70 -9.81 7.09
C LYS A 49 -5.42 -8.79 8.19
N LYS A 50 -4.97 -7.58 7.81
CA LYS A 50 -5.17 -6.43 8.68
C LYS A 50 -6.67 -6.48 8.90
N VAL A 51 -7.06 -6.90 10.10
CA VAL A 51 -8.40 -6.64 10.61
C VAL A 51 -8.66 -5.18 10.23
N PRO A 52 -9.81 -4.86 9.60
CA PRO A 52 -10.13 -3.48 9.28
C PRO A 52 -10.39 -2.76 10.61
N ASP A 53 -9.32 -2.43 11.31
CA ASP A 53 -9.32 -2.03 12.70
C ASP A 53 -8.80 -0.59 12.78
N LEU A 54 -9.78 0.31 12.91
CA LEU A 54 -9.78 1.36 13.92
C LEU A 54 -8.70 2.46 13.87
N LEU A 55 -7.89 2.55 12.82
CA LEU A 55 -6.87 3.61 12.65
C LEU A 55 -7.00 4.42 11.34
N ALA A 56 -8.22 4.65 10.89
CA ALA A 56 -8.53 5.66 9.86
C ALA A 56 -8.93 7.02 10.48
N GLY A 57 -8.50 7.28 11.72
CA GLY A 57 -8.58 8.58 12.36
C GLY A 57 -7.21 9.24 12.33
N GLN A 58 -6.98 10.09 11.32
CA GLN A 58 -6.17 11.31 11.33
C GLN A 58 -5.82 11.69 9.88
N GLN A 59 -6.82 12.25 9.20
CA GLN A 59 -6.57 13.24 8.17
C GLN A 59 -6.05 14.48 8.90
N SER A 60 -4.74 14.73 8.84
CA SER A 60 -4.19 16.06 9.06
C SER A 60 -4.07 16.73 7.70
N GLU A 61 -5.07 17.52 7.35
CA GLU A 61 -4.89 18.66 6.45
C GLU A 61 -5.28 19.92 7.20
N ASP A 62 -4.35 20.86 7.12
CA ASP A 62 -4.19 22.09 7.86
C ASP A 62 -5.15 23.22 7.42
N ILE A 63 -5.61 23.97 8.43
CA ILE A 63 -5.75 25.45 8.50
C ILE A 63 -6.69 26.18 7.51
N GLN A 64 -7.80 26.71 8.05
CA GLN A 64 -8.20 28.15 8.11
C GLN A 64 -9.57 28.20 8.82
N GLN A 65 -9.69 28.71 10.05
CA GLN A 65 -9.84 30.12 10.43
C GLN A 65 -11.16 30.76 9.94
N ASP A 66 -12.27 30.39 10.59
CA ASP A 66 -13.49 31.21 10.69
C ASP A 66 -13.72 31.45 12.19
N ALA A 67 -13.27 32.59 12.72
CA ALA A 67 -14.05 33.83 12.75
C ALA A 67 -15.27 33.72 13.66
N TRP A 68 -15.07 34.14 14.92
CA TRP A 68 -16.06 34.86 15.73
C TRP A 68 -17.47 34.25 15.86
N ASP A 69 -17.66 33.36 16.82
CA ASP A 69 -18.95 33.28 17.53
C ASP A 69 -18.75 32.70 18.93
N GLY A 70 -18.91 33.53 19.97
CA GLY A 70 -19.15 33.00 21.32
C GLY A 70 -18.64 33.78 22.52
N VAL A 71 -17.75 34.77 22.38
CA VAL A 71 -17.37 35.59 23.55
C VAL A 71 -18.35 36.76 23.69
N LYS A 72 -19.46 36.53 24.40
CA LYS A 72 -20.27 37.62 24.93
C LYS A 72 -19.45 38.34 26.02
N PRO A 73 -19.27 39.67 25.98
CA PRO A 73 -18.69 40.40 27.10
C PRO A 73 -19.68 40.33 28.26
N VAL A 74 -19.31 39.63 29.34
CA VAL A 74 -20.05 39.70 30.61
C VAL A 74 -19.68 41.02 31.27
N GLY A 75 -20.35 42.08 30.84
CA GLY A 75 -20.45 43.32 31.57
C GLY A 75 -21.82 43.36 32.25
N ARG A 76 -21.81 43.55 33.58
CA ARG A 76 -22.89 44.03 34.47
C ARG A 76 -23.56 42.99 35.38
N GLU A 77 -23.18 43.07 36.66
CA GLU A 77 -24.05 43.01 37.86
C GLU A 77 -23.25 43.75 38.96
N GLU A 78 -23.52 45.04 39.19
CA GLU A 78 -24.43 45.57 40.22
C GLU A 78 -24.05 45.12 41.65
N ILE A 79 -23.44 46.04 42.42
CA ILE A 79 -23.91 46.66 43.68
C ILE A 79 -22.82 47.62 44.18
#